data_AF-A0A533N8V6-F1
#
_entry.id   AF-A0A533N8V6-F1
#
_cell.length_a   1.000
_cell.length_b   1.000
_cell.length_c   1.000
_cell.angle_alpha   90.00
_cell.angle_beta   90.00
_cell.angle_gamma   90.00
#
_symmetry.space_group_name_H-M   'P 1'
#
loop_
_entity.id
_entity.type
_entity.pdbx_description
1 polymer ?
#
loop_
_entity_poly.entity_id
_entity_poly.type
_entity_poly.pdbx_seq_one_letter_code
_entity_poly.pdbx_strand_id
1 'polypeptide(L)'
;MDNIENLFDSALALSVQPAPYGNRVGILSNGGGASIIASDACERMGLIIPALEDYTRQKIREYIPEYASARNPIDSAGLATYDVYNGIVKQMLLDPNIDALIVIYVDAVVNDAALPAQAIVDIHRGKCNKPIIACWMGGTGTRAGVDILEKGGLPNYPVPERAVIALKSLVQHNGFLEKVKV
;
A
#
# COMPACT_ATOMS: atom_id res chain seq x y z
N MET A 1 -15.82 -9.69 11.38
CA MET A 1 -15.05 -10.70 10.60
C MET A 1 -16.11 -11.61 10.03
N ASP A 2 -16.45 -11.38 8.77
CA ASP A 2 -17.78 -11.78 8.28
C ASP A 2 -17.71 -12.99 7.34
N ASN A 3 -16.50 -13.45 7.00
CA ASN A 3 -16.25 -14.70 6.28
C ASN A 3 -14.81 -15.19 6.54
N ILE A 4 -14.51 -16.41 6.06
CA ILE A 4 -13.21 -17.07 6.24
C ILE A 4 -12.09 -16.36 5.47
N GLU A 5 -12.39 -15.75 4.32
CA GLU A 5 -11.41 -15.02 3.52
C GLU A 5 -10.87 -13.81 4.28
N ASN A 6 -11.76 -13.01 4.87
CA ASN A 6 -11.40 -11.88 5.70
C ASN A 6 -10.56 -12.32 6.91
N LEU A 7 -10.86 -13.48 7.53
CA LEU A 7 -10.06 -14.01 8.63
C LEU A 7 -8.62 -14.30 8.21
N PHE A 8 -8.41 -14.98 7.08
CA PHE A 8 -7.07 -15.28 6.57
C PHE A 8 -6.33 -14.03 6.11
N ASP A 9 -7.04 -13.08 5.48
CA ASP A 9 -6.45 -11.81 5.08
C ASP A 9 -5.97 -11.01 6.29
N SER A 10 -6.80 -10.90 7.33
CA SER A 10 -6.41 -10.25 8.59
C SER A 10 -5.21 -10.95 9.22
N ALA A 11 -5.24 -12.29 9.31
CA ALA A 11 -4.19 -13.07 9.94
C ALA A 11 -2.85 -12.92 9.22
N LEU A 12 -2.86 -12.93 7.89
CA LEU A 12 -1.65 -12.71 7.08
C LEU A 12 -1.03 -11.36 7.41
N ALA A 13 -1.77 -10.25 7.28
CA ALA A 13 -1.24 -8.92 7.59
C ALA A 13 -0.71 -8.83 9.04
N LEU A 14 -1.46 -9.31 10.02
CA LEU A 14 -1.06 -9.30 11.43
C LEU A 14 0.22 -10.10 11.71
N SER A 15 0.50 -11.14 10.91
CA SER A 15 1.67 -12.00 11.10
C SER A 15 2.98 -11.42 10.56
N VAL A 16 2.91 -10.54 9.55
CA VAL A 16 4.11 -10.07 8.83
C VAL A 16 4.29 -8.54 8.82
N GLN A 17 3.32 -7.75 9.32
CA GLN A 17 3.42 -6.29 9.33
C GLN A 17 3.37 -5.69 10.74
N PRO A 18 4.07 -4.55 10.96
CA PRO A 18 3.98 -3.83 12.22
C PRO A 18 2.57 -3.23 12.40
N ALA A 19 2.23 -2.89 13.64
CA ALA A 19 1.04 -2.13 13.94
C ALA A 19 1.16 -0.70 13.34
N PRO A 20 0.11 -0.17 12.66
CA PRO A 20 0.11 1.20 12.20
C PRO A 20 -0.02 2.16 13.38
N TYR A 21 0.56 3.36 13.25
CA TYR A 21 0.44 4.42 14.26
C TYR A 21 -0.98 5.02 14.39
N GLY A 22 -1.85 4.74 13.41
CA GLY A 22 -3.18 5.30 13.31
C GLY A 22 -3.92 4.74 12.10
N ASN A 23 -4.97 5.44 11.68
CA ASN A 23 -5.85 5.02 10.57
C ASN A 23 -5.68 5.88 9.31
N ARG A 24 -4.60 6.66 9.19
CA ARG A 24 -4.31 7.52 8.04
C ARG A 24 -3.52 6.74 6.99
N VAL A 25 -4.08 6.59 5.80
CA VAL A 25 -3.60 5.69 4.75
C VAL A 25 -3.11 6.48 3.55
N GLY A 26 -1.91 6.13 3.09
CA GLY A 26 -1.40 6.52 1.79
C GLY A 26 -1.66 5.43 0.77
N ILE A 27 -2.09 5.80 -0.44
CA ILE A 27 -2.34 4.88 -1.54
C ILE A 27 -1.45 5.26 -2.73
N LEU A 28 -0.72 4.28 -3.27
CA LEU A 28 -0.03 4.37 -4.55
C LEU A 28 -0.58 3.31 -5.49
N SER A 29 -0.85 3.68 -6.74
CA SER A 29 -1.19 2.76 -7.83
C SER A 29 -0.56 3.22 -9.14
N ASN A 30 -0.30 2.29 -10.07
CA ASN A 30 -0.07 2.61 -11.48
C ASN A 30 -1.35 2.62 -12.33
N GLY A 31 -2.52 2.35 -11.73
CA GLY A 31 -3.81 2.45 -12.40
C GLY A 31 -4.84 3.18 -11.55
N GLY A 32 -5.36 4.30 -12.05
CA GLY A 32 -6.29 5.17 -11.33
C GLY A 32 -7.59 4.50 -10.89
N GLY A 33 -8.13 3.56 -11.69
CA GLY A 33 -9.33 2.80 -11.30
C GLY A 33 -9.14 2.01 -9.99
N ALA A 34 -7.95 1.42 -9.80
CA ALA A 34 -7.65 0.70 -8.57
C ALA A 34 -7.47 1.64 -7.38
N SER A 35 -6.92 2.85 -7.58
CA SER A 35 -6.85 3.88 -6.54
C SER A 35 -8.22 4.33 -6.07
N ILE A 36 -9.19 4.48 -6.99
CA ILE A 36 -10.58 4.84 -6.65
C ILE A 36 -11.22 3.74 -5.81
N ILE A 37 -11.13 2.48 -6.25
CA ILE A 37 -11.69 1.33 -5.52
C ILE A 37 -11.09 1.23 -4.11
N ALA A 38 -9.77 1.38 -3.99
CA ALA A 38 -9.09 1.41 -2.70
C ALA A 38 -9.57 2.55 -1.81
N SER A 39 -9.80 3.73 -2.41
CA SER A 39 -10.25 4.92 -1.68
C SER A 39 -11.66 4.74 -1.12
N ASP A 40 -12.58 4.28 -1.97
CA ASP A 40 -13.96 4.02 -1.56
C ASP A 40 -14.01 2.93 -0.47
N ALA A 41 -13.17 1.90 -0.58
CA ALA A 41 -13.05 0.87 0.44
C ALA A 41 -12.50 1.43 1.76
N CYS A 42 -11.49 2.30 1.71
CA CYS A 42 -10.95 2.98 2.88
C CYS A 42 -12.04 3.81 3.59
N GLU A 43 -12.80 4.61 2.83
CA GLU A 43 -13.90 5.41 3.35
C GLU A 43 -14.96 4.53 4.02
N ARG A 44 -15.43 3.47 3.36
CA ARG A 44 -16.40 2.52 3.92
C ARG A 44 -15.91 1.87 5.22
N MET A 45 -14.60 1.69 5.38
CA MET A 45 -13.98 1.09 6.56
C MET A 45 -13.57 2.11 7.63
N GLY A 46 -13.86 3.40 7.44
CA GLY A 46 -13.48 4.47 8.36
C GLY A 46 -11.97 4.68 8.47
N LEU A 47 -11.22 4.41 7.40
CA LEU A 47 -9.83 4.82 7.23
C LEU A 47 -9.80 6.21 6.59
N ILE A 48 -8.76 6.98 6.88
CA ILE A 48 -8.64 8.37 6.44
C ILE A 48 -7.58 8.44 5.35
N ILE A 49 -7.85 9.15 4.26
CA ILE A 49 -6.89 9.41 3.18
C ILE A 49 -6.49 10.89 3.27
N PRO A 50 -5.48 11.25 4.08
CA PRO A 50 -5.16 12.64 4.31
C PRO A 50 -4.39 13.25 3.12
N ALA A 51 -4.40 14.57 3.07
CA ALA A 51 -3.47 15.29 2.21
C ALA A 51 -2.02 15.06 2.68
N LEU A 52 -1.12 14.88 1.71
CA LEU A 52 0.32 14.86 1.93
C LEU A 52 0.84 16.29 2.16
N GLU A 53 1.95 16.40 2.89
CA GLU A 53 2.63 17.69 3.02
C GLU A 53 3.18 18.20 1.69
N ASP A 54 3.27 19.52 1.56
CA ASP A 54 3.79 20.18 0.36
C ASP A 54 5.18 19.67 -0.03
N TYR A 55 6.04 19.45 0.95
CA TYR A 55 7.38 18.88 0.76
C TYR A 55 7.33 17.48 0.14
N THR A 56 6.50 16.59 0.70
CA THR A 56 6.30 15.23 0.17
C THR A 56 5.78 15.28 -1.26
N ARG A 57 4.77 16.13 -1.53
CA ARG A 57 4.22 16.30 -2.89
C ARG A 57 5.27 16.80 -3.88
N GLN A 58 6.12 17.73 -3.47
CA GLN A 58 7.21 18.25 -4.30
C GLN A 58 8.20 17.15 -4.66
N LYS A 59 8.57 16.29 -3.70
CA LYS A 59 9.49 15.18 -3.93
C LYS A 59 8.89 14.09 -4.82
N ILE A 60 7.60 13.78 -4.65
CA ILE A 60 6.88 12.80 -5.48
C ILE A 60 6.81 13.25 -6.95
N ARG A 61 6.68 14.55 -7.22
CA ARG A 61 6.67 15.10 -8.59
C ARG A 61 7.92 14.78 -9.39
N GLU A 62 9.04 14.45 -8.75
CA GLU A 62 10.27 14.04 -9.44
C GLU A 62 10.13 12.65 -10.11
N TYR A 63 9.09 11.87 -9.75
CA TYR A 63 8.88 10.48 -10.20
C TYR A 63 7.65 10.26 -11.09
N ILE A 64 6.79 11.27 -11.23
CA ILE A 64 5.55 11.16 -12.00
C ILE A 64 5.51 12.20 -13.13
N PRO A 65 4.78 11.93 -14.22
CA PRO A 65 4.62 12.91 -15.30
C PRO A 65 3.92 14.18 -14.81
N GLU A 66 4.15 15.30 -15.50
CA GLU A 66 3.58 16.61 -15.14
C GLU A 66 2.04 16.63 -15.07
N TYR A 67 1.39 15.82 -15.90
CA TYR A 67 -0.07 15.69 -15.93
C TYR A 67 -0.64 14.82 -14.79
N ALA A 68 0.21 14.08 -14.07
CA ALA A 68 -0.19 13.21 -12.98
C ALA A 68 -0.28 13.99 -11.65
N SER A 69 -1.17 13.53 -10.76
CA SER A 69 -1.42 14.21 -9.49
C SER A 69 -0.55 13.61 -8.37
N ALA A 70 0.32 14.42 -7.77
CA ALA A 70 1.07 14.07 -6.56
C ALA A 70 0.24 14.20 -5.26
N ARG A 71 -1.10 14.18 -5.36
CA ARG A 71 -1.99 14.15 -4.19
C ARG A 71 -2.22 12.70 -3.79
N ASN A 72 -2.60 12.44 -2.54
CA ASN A 72 -3.02 11.12 -2.08
C ASN A 72 -4.50 10.93 -2.39
N PRO A 73 -4.92 9.83 -3.06
CA PRO A 73 -4.13 8.73 -3.65
C PRO A 73 -3.26 9.15 -4.84
N ILE A 74 -2.09 8.55 -4.96
CA ILE A 74 -1.17 8.78 -6.08
C ILE A 74 -1.42 7.76 -7.18
N ASP A 75 -1.62 8.25 -8.41
CA ASP A 75 -1.60 7.46 -9.64
C ASP A 75 -0.32 7.80 -10.41
N SER A 76 0.57 6.81 -10.60
CA SER A 76 1.81 6.97 -11.37
C SER A 76 1.58 6.95 -12.89
N ALA A 77 0.33 7.00 -13.34
CA ALA A 77 -0.08 7.08 -14.73
C ALA A 77 0.48 5.94 -15.59
N GLY A 78 0.37 4.71 -15.09
CA GLY A 78 0.87 3.50 -15.76
C GLY A 78 2.35 3.20 -15.52
N LEU A 79 3.14 4.14 -14.98
CA LEU A 79 4.56 3.90 -14.70
C LEU A 79 4.71 2.92 -13.53
N ALA A 80 5.35 1.79 -13.79
CA ALA A 80 5.58 0.75 -12.78
C ALA A 80 7.05 0.30 -12.72
N THR A 81 7.98 1.26 -12.84
CA THR A 81 9.41 0.97 -12.70
C THR A 81 9.82 0.91 -11.23
N TYR A 82 10.99 0.31 -10.97
CA TYR A 82 11.60 0.27 -9.64
C TYR A 82 11.73 1.68 -9.05
N ASP A 83 12.32 2.63 -9.81
CA ASP A 83 12.61 3.98 -9.30
C ASP A 83 11.34 4.75 -8.95
N VAL A 84 10.27 4.59 -9.73
CA VAL A 84 8.98 5.25 -9.48
C VAL A 84 8.37 4.74 -8.18
N TYR A 85 8.28 3.41 -8.00
CA TYR A 85 7.70 2.84 -6.78
C TYR A 85 8.60 3.10 -5.57
N ASN A 86 9.92 2.95 -5.71
CA ASN A 86 10.86 3.19 -4.62
C ASN A 86 10.80 4.66 -4.16
N GLY A 87 10.88 5.59 -5.12
CA GLY A 87 10.84 7.02 -4.86
C GLY A 87 9.57 7.45 -4.15
N ILE A 88 8.41 7.08 -4.70
CA ILE A 88 7.11 7.51 -4.17
C ILE A 88 6.85 6.87 -2.81
N VAL A 89 6.99 5.55 -2.67
CA VAL A 89 6.72 4.84 -1.41
C VAL A 89 7.62 5.37 -0.29
N LYS A 90 8.90 5.62 -0.58
CA LYS A 90 9.83 6.19 0.40
C LYS A 90 9.37 7.57 0.88
N GLN A 91 8.92 8.46 -0.01
CA GLN A 91 8.42 9.78 0.40
C GLN A 91 7.14 9.66 1.23
N MET A 92 6.19 8.81 0.81
CA MET A 92 4.93 8.64 1.56
C MET A 92 5.16 8.03 2.95
N LEU A 93 6.12 7.13 3.12
CA LEU A 93 6.47 6.59 4.44
C LEU A 93 7.12 7.64 5.36
N LEU A 94 7.81 8.63 4.81
CA LEU A 94 8.39 9.74 5.57
C LEU A 94 7.34 10.80 5.94
N ASP A 95 6.23 10.88 5.21
CA ASP A 95 5.19 11.88 5.45
C ASP A 95 4.55 11.67 6.84
N PRO A 96 4.51 12.71 7.71
CA PRO A 96 3.96 12.60 9.05
C PRO A 96 2.43 12.42 9.07
N ASN A 97 1.75 12.66 7.95
CA ASN A 97 0.31 12.44 7.81
C ASN A 97 -0.05 10.99 7.51
N ILE A 98 0.91 10.13 7.15
CA ILE A 98 0.67 8.75 6.75
C ILE A 98 1.06 7.79 7.87
N ASP A 99 0.14 6.91 8.28
CA ASP A 99 0.38 5.88 9.29
C ASP A 99 0.62 4.50 8.68
N ALA A 100 0.11 4.26 7.47
CA ALA A 100 0.19 3.00 6.74
C ALA A 100 0.09 3.21 5.22
N LEU A 101 0.60 2.27 4.43
CA LEU A 101 0.50 2.32 2.97
C LEU A 101 -0.25 1.12 2.38
N ILE A 102 -1.01 1.39 1.34
CA ILE A 102 -1.47 0.41 0.36
C ILE A 102 -0.76 0.71 -0.96
N VAL A 103 0.00 -0.26 -1.46
CA VAL A 103 0.73 -0.15 -2.73
C VAL A 103 0.12 -1.13 -3.72
N ILE A 104 -0.41 -0.60 -4.82
CA ILE A 104 -1.18 -1.33 -5.80
C ILE A 104 -0.39 -1.38 -7.09
N TYR A 105 -0.25 -2.58 -7.66
CA TYR A 105 0.20 -2.78 -9.02
C TYR A 105 -0.94 -3.38 -9.84
N VAL A 106 -1.20 -2.77 -10.98
CA VAL A 106 -2.12 -3.27 -12.00
C VAL A 106 -1.29 -3.76 -13.16
N ASP A 107 -1.46 -5.05 -13.49
CA ASP A 107 -0.74 -5.67 -14.59
C ASP A 107 -1.09 -5.03 -15.93
N ALA A 108 -0.06 -4.78 -16.72
CA ALA A 108 -0.15 -4.22 -18.06
C ALA A 108 0.97 -4.83 -18.90
N VAL A 109 0.70 -5.12 -20.17
CA VAL A 109 1.59 -5.86 -21.09
C VAL A 109 3.02 -5.31 -21.17
N VAL A 110 3.21 -4.02 -20.88
CA VAL A 110 4.50 -3.31 -20.98
C VAL A 110 5.30 -3.23 -19.68
N ASN A 111 4.73 -3.70 -18.55
CA ASN A 111 5.34 -3.55 -17.23
C ASN A 111 5.84 -4.89 -16.69
N ASP A 112 6.99 -4.87 -16.01
CA ASP A 112 7.49 -6.00 -15.25
C ASP A 112 6.99 -5.89 -13.80
N ALA A 113 6.07 -6.77 -13.41
CA ALA A 113 5.51 -6.83 -12.06
C ALA A 113 6.56 -7.04 -10.96
N ALA A 114 7.75 -7.56 -11.29
CA ALA A 114 8.84 -7.80 -10.35
C ALA A 114 9.53 -6.50 -9.89
N LEU A 115 9.71 -5.52 -10.78
CA LEU A 115 10.43 -4.28 -10.47
C LEU A 115 9.76 -3.45 -9.35
N PRO A 116 8.45 -3.14 -9.39
CA PRO A 116 7.80 -2.39 -8.33
C PRO A 116 7.72 -3.21 -7.03
N ALA A 117 7.66 -4.55 -7.12
CA ALA A 117 7.65 -5.43 -5.96
C ALA A 117 9.01 -5.40 -5.24
N GLN A 118 10.10 -5.51 -6.00
CA GLN A 118 11.47 -5.41 -5.50
C GLN A 118 11.70 -4.06 -4.80
N ALA A 119 11.23 -2.97 -5.40
CA ALA A 119 11.33 -1.63 -4.84
C ALA A 119 10.73 -1.53 -3.42
N ILE A 120 9.54 -2.09 -3.20
CA ILE A 120 8.89 -2.01 -1.89
C ILE A 120 9.45 -3.01 -0.88
N VAL A 121 9.95 -4.16 -1.32
CA VAL A 121 10.69 -5.11 -0.46
C VAL A 121 11.99 -4.50 0.05
N ASP A 122 12.75 -3.79 -0.79
CA ASP A 122 14.00 -3.17 -0.38
C ASP A 122 13.79 -2.05 0.65
N ILE A 123 12.70 -1.28 0.50
CA ILE A 123 12.25 -0.31 1.50
C ILE A 123 11.88 -1.01 2.81
N HIS A 124 11.09 -2.08 2.75
CA HIS A 124 10.65 -2.83 3.92
C HIS A 124 11.84 -3.40 4.72
N ARG A 125 12.82 -3.99 4.01
CA ARG A 125 14.07 -4.51 4.60
C ARG A 125 14.94 -3.43 5.25
N GLY A 126 14.83 -2.18 4.80
CA GLY A 126 15.46 -1.01 5.41
C GLY A 126 14.93 -0.65 6.80
N LYS A 127 14.02 -1.46 7.39
CA LYS A 127 13.36 -1.28 8.69
C LYS A 127 12.45 -0.05 8.73
N CYS A 128 11.35 -0.13 7.99
CA CYS A 128 10.25 0.82 8.13
C CYS A 128 9.33 0.41 9.30
N ASN A 129 8.90 1.39 10.11
CA ASN A 129 7.98 1.15 11.23
C ASN A 129 6.49 1.28 10.85
N LYS A 130 6.18 1.70 9.62
CA LYS A 130 4.81 1.82 9.11
C LYS A 130 4.50 0.60 8.23
N PRO A 131 3.32 -0.02 8.38
CA PRO A 131 2.97 -1.19 7.57
C PRO A 131 2.77 -0.83 6.11
N ILE A 132 3.17 -1.75 5.24
CA ILE A 132 2.98 -1.69 3.79
C ILE A 132 2.14 -2.92 3.40
N ILE A 133 0.98 -2.67 2.81
CA ILE A 133 0.12 -3.70 2.26
C ILE A 133 0.21 -3.66 0.74
N ALA A 134 0.60 -4.78 0.12
CA ALA A 134 0.70 -4.87 -1.32
C ALA A 134 -0.60 -5.39 -1.97
N CYS A 135 -0.89 -4.93 -3.17
CA CYS A 135 -2.00 -5.38 -3.99
C CYS A 135 -1.59 -5.55 -5.45
N TRP A 136 -1.11 -6.72 -5.83
CA TRP A 136 -0.72 -7.06 -7.20
C TRP A 136 -1.89 -7.72 -7.93
N MET A 137 -2.56 -6.94 -8.79
CA MET A 137 -3.75 -7.33 -9.56
C MET A 137 -3.38 -7.63 -11.01
N GLY A 138 -3.87 -8.75 -11.56
CA GLY A 138 -3.64 -9.11 -12.97
C GLY A 138 -3.49 -10.59 -13.29
N GLY A 139 -3.71 -11.48 -12.32
CA GLY A 139 -3.64 -12.93 -12.55
C GLY A 139 -2.21 -13.43 -12.71
N THR A 140 -1.93 -14.23 -13.75
CA THR A 140 -0.61 -14.88 -13.90
C THR A 140 0.54 -13.90 -14.16
N GLY A 141 0.26 -12.74 -14.76
CA GLY A 141 1.27 -11.72 -15.04
C GLY A 141 1.90 -11.12 -13.79
N THR A 142 1.22 -11.19 -12.64
CA THR A 142 1.75 -10.65 -11.38
C THR A 142 2.60 -11.63 -10.59
N ARG A 143 2.66 -12.91 -10.98
CA ARG A 143 3.22 -13.99 -10.15
C ARG A 143 4.65 -13.71 -9.68
N ALA A 144 5.50 -13.24 -10.58
CA ALA A 144 6.88 -12.91 -10.24
C ALA A 144 6.97 -11.82 -9.16
N GLY A 145 6.13 -10.78 -9.25
CA GLY A 145 6.03 -9.74 -8.24
C GLY A 145 5.52 -10.28 -6.91
N VAL A 146 4.45 -11.08 -6.93
CA VAL A 146 3.89 -11.69 -5.71
C VAL A 146 4.91 -12.58 -5.00
N ASP A 147 5.64 -13.43 -5.74
CA ASP A 147 6.67 -14.29 -5.17
C ASP A 147 7.81 -13.47 -4.50
N ILE A 148 8.15 -12.29 -5.05
CA ILE A 148 9.11 -11.36 -4.46
C ILE A 148 8.58 -10.76 -3.16
N LEU A 149 7.31 -10.32 -3.15
CA LEU A 149 6.66 -9.72 -1.98
C LEU A 149 6.59 -10.71 -0.82
N GLU A 150 6.11 -11.92 -1.07
CA GLU A 150 5.94 -12.96 -0.06
C GLU A 150 7.29 -13.37 0.56
N LYS A 151 8.31 -13.60 -0.28
CA LYS A 151 9.68 -13.87 0.21
C LYS A 151 10.32 -12.66 0.90
N GLY A 152 9.84 -11.47 0.60
CA GLY A 152 10.25 -10.21 1.21
C GLY A 152 9.55 -9.89 2.53
N GLY A 153 8.56 -10.69 2.96
CA GLY A 153 7.77 -10.44 4.17
C GLY A 153 6.65 -9.42 3.99
N LEU A 154 6.28 -9.07 2.76
CA LEU A 154 5.17 -8.19 2.47
C LEU A 154 3.91 -9.02 2.12
N PRO A 155 2.77 -8.74 2.76
CA PRO A 155 1.52 -9.41 2.42
C PRO A 155 0.99 -8.86 1.10
N ASN A 156 0.50 -9.74 0.24
CA ASN A 156 -0.12 -9.37 -1.04
C ASN A 156 -1.58 -9.82 -1.11
N TYR A 157 -2.44 -8.95 -1.63
CA TYR A 157 -3.86 -9.24 -1.87
C TYR A 157 -4.19 -9.03 -3.35
N PRO A 158 -5.10 -9.83 -3.94
CA PRO A 158 -5.35 -9.78 -5.38
C PRO A 158 -6.24 -8.60 -5.81
N VAL A 159 -6.94 -7.94 -4.88
CA VAL A 159 -7.85 -6.83 -5.13
C VAL A 159 -7.77 -5.77 -4.03
N PRO A 160 -8.04 -4.48 -4.33
CA PRO A 160 -7.83 -3.39 -3.37
C PRO A 160 -8.68 -3.50 -2.10
N GLU A 161 -9.92 -3.99 -2.19
CA GLU A 161 -10.82 -4.10 -1.05
C GLU A 161 -10.27 -5.05 0.02
N ARG A 162 -9.64 -6.15 -0.41
CA ARG A 162 -9.00 -7.13 0.50
C ARG A 162 -7.77 -6.53 1.17
N ALA A 163 -6.96 -5.79 0.43
CA ALA A 163 -5.83 -5.04 1.00
C ALA A 163 -6.30 -4.03 2.06
N VAL A 164 -7.41 -3.33 1.80
CA VAL A 164 -8.02 -2.39 2.76
C VAL A 164 -8.55 -3.09 4.01
N ILE A 165 -9.23 -4.23 3.87
CA ILE A 165 -9.73 -5.04 4.99
C ILE A 165 -8.56 -5.52 5.87
N ALA A 166 -7.47 -5.98 5.25
CA ALA A 166 -6.28 -6.41 5.95
C ALA A 166 -5.64 -5.25 6.73
N LEU A 167 -5.49 -4.08 6.11
CA LEU A 167 -4.98 -2.88 6.78
C LEU A 167 -5.90 -2.45 7.94
N LYS A 168 -7.21 -2.45 7.73
CA LYS A 168 -8.19 -2.12 8.79
C LYS A 168 -8.05 -3.05 9.99
N SER A 169 -7.75 -4.31 9.75
CA SER A 169 -7.53 -5.31 10.81
C SER A 169 -6.30 -4.97 11.65
N LEU A 170 -5.21 -4.51 11.04
CA LEU A 170 -4.04 -4.00 11.76
C LEU A 170 -4.39 -2.82 12.67
N VAL A 171 -5.16 -1.86 12.15
CA VAL A 171 -5.62 -0.68 12.91
C VAL A 171 -6.49 -1.09 14.10
N GLN A 172 -7.44 -2.00 13.90
CA GLN A 172 -8.33 -2.50 14.95
C GLN A 172 -7.55 -3.25 16.03
N HIS A 173 -6.59 -4.09 15.63
CA HIS A 173 -5.77 -4.83 16.57
C HIS A 173 -4.90 -3.90 17.43
N ASN A 174 -4.27 -2.88 16.84
CA ASN A 174 -3.50 -1.91 17.61
C ASN A 174 -4.38 -1.17 18.64
N GLY A 175 -5.55 -0.69 18.22
CA GLY A 175 -6.50 -0.03 19.11
C GLY A 175 -7.08 -0.96 20.20
N PHE A 176 -7.09 -2.28 19.99
CA PHE A 176 -7.42 -3.25 21.04
C PHE A 176 -6.28 -3.38 22.05
N LEU A 177 -5.04 -3.55 21.59
CA LEU A 177 -3.87 -3.66 22.47
C LEU A 177 -3.68 -2.44 23.36
N GLU A 178 -3.95 -1.23 22.85
CA GLU A 178 -3.90 0.00 23.63
C GLU A 178 -4.94 0.04 24.76
N LYS A 179 -6.13 -0.52 24.56
CA LYS A 179 -7.19 -0.58 25.57
C LYS A 179 -6.93 -1.60 26.68
N VAL A 180 -6.24 -2.70 26.36
CA VAL A 180 -5.98 -3.81 27.31
C VAL A 180 -4.74 -3.54 28.18
N LYS A 181 -3.87 -2.61 27.77
CA LYS A 181 -2.73 -2.17 28.58
C LYS A 181 -3.12 -1.21 29.74
N VAL A 182 -4.41 -0.92 29.90
CA VAL A 182 -4.99 -0.08 30.97
C VAL A 182 -5.36 -0.94 32.17
#